data_AF-A0A1D6KTG9-F1
#
_entry.id   AF-A0A1D6KTG9-F1
#
_cell.length_a   1.000
_cell.length_b   1.000
_cell.length_c   1.000
_cell.angle_alpha   90.00
_cell.angle_beta   90.00
_cell.angle_gamma   90.00
#
_symmetry.space_group_name_H-M   'P 1'
#
loop_
_entity.id
_entity.type
_entity.pdbx_description
1 polymer ?
#
loop_
_entity_poly.entity_id
_entity_poly.type
_entity_poly.pdbx_seq_one_letter_code
_entity_poly.pdbx_strand_id
1 'polypeptide(L)'
;MDMASQIFEILRKPGYTYLTQDDFKPVLKELLATHPGLEFLQGTPEFQERYAETVIYRIFYSINRSGNGHLTLRELKRGNLIAALQQLDEEEDINKVLRYFSYEHFYVIYCKFWELDADHDFLIDKENLIKYGNHSLTYRIVDRIFAQIPRKFTSMTEGKMGYEDFVYFILSEEDKSSEPSLEYW
;
A
#
# COMPACT_ATOMS: atom_id res chain seq x y z
N MET A 1 -25.39 12.60 8.67
CA MET A 1 -24.08 12.51 8.00
C MET A 1 -23.76 11.03 7.85
N ASP A 2 -23.48 10.54 6.64
CA ASP A 2 -23.13 9.12 6.44
C ASP A 2 -21.77 8.79 7.06
N MET A 3 -21.52 7.51 7.33
CA MET A 3 -20.31 7.02 8.02
C MET A 3 -19.01 7.42 7.31
N ALA A 4 -18.99 7.37 5.96
CA ALA A 4 -17.82 7.79 5.19
C ALA A 4 -17.50 9.27 5.40
N SER A 5 -18.53 10.13 5.46
CA SER A 5 -18.35 11.56 5.75
C SER A 5 -17.87 11.79 7.18
N GLN A 6 -18.38 11.04 8.17
CA GLN A 6 -17.90 11.16 9.56
C GLN A 6 -16.43 10.76 9.69
N ILE A 7 -16.04 9.61 9.13
CA ILE A 7 -14.64 9.15 9.15
C ILE A 7 -13.73 10.14 8.44
N PHE A 8 -14.14 10.66 7.29
CA PHE A 8 -13.39 11.67 6.56
C PHE A 8 -13.15 12.94 7.39
N GLU A 9 -14.19 13.43 8.06
CA GLU A 9 -14.09 14.61 8.92
C GLU A 9 -13.23 14.38 10.17
N ILE A 10 -13.22 13.15 10.72
CA ILE A 10 -12.38 12.78 11.86
C ILE A 10 -10.91 12.69 11.47
N LEU A 11 -10.60 12.11 10.31
CA LEU A 11 -9.22 11.86 9.89
C LEU A 11 -8.54 13.07 9.27
N ARG A 12 -9.27 13.93 8.55
CA ARG A 12 -8.65 15.03 7.80
C ARG A 12 -8.07 16.08 8.74
N LYS A 13 -6.90 16.61 8.37
CA LYS A 13 -6.32 17.78 9.03
C LYS A 13 -7.24 19.02 8.85
N PRO A 14 -7.30 19.93 9.85
CA PRO A 14 -8.08 21.15 9.74
C PRO A 14 -7.69 21.98 8.50
N GLY A 15 -8.69 22.44 7.74
CA GLY A 15 -8.48 23.24 6.54
C GLY A 15 -8.21 22.44 5.25
N TYR A 16 -8.00 21.13 5.33
CA TYR A 16 -7.81 20.26 4.16
C TYR A 16 -9.13 19.65 3.68
N THR A 17 -9.26 19.45 2.36
CA THR A 17 -10.43 18.83 1.72
C THR A 17 -10.14 17.43 1.18
N TYR A 18 -9.07 16.79 1.67
CA TYR A 18 -8.59 15.47 1.30
C TYR A 18 -7.85 14.83 2.48
N LEU A 19 -7.64 13.52 2.40
CA LEU A 19 -6.79 12.73 3.29
C LEU A 19 -5.44 12.44 2.61
N THR A 20 -4.39 12.50 3.41
CA THR A 20 -3.03 12.09 3.06
C THR A 20 -2.71 10.76 3.73
N GLN A 21 -1.61 10.11 3.32
CA GLN A 21 -1.15 8.86 3.94
C GLN A 21 -0.93 9.00 5.46
N ASP A 22 -0.40 10.15 5.89
CA ASP A 22 -0.16 10.45 7.31
C ASP A 22 -1.43 10.44 8.16
N ASP A 23 -2.57 10.81 7.57
CA ASP A 23 -3.85 10.92 8.28
C ASP A 23 -4.39 9.54 8.70
N PHE A 24 -3.87 8.46 8.10
CA PHE A 24 -4.21 7.08 8.48
C PHE A 24 -3.31 6.51 9.58
N LYS A 25 -2.14 7.10 9.85
CA LYS A 25 -1.19 6.58 10.86
C LYS A 25 -1.82 6.37 12.25
N PRO A 26 -2.67 7.28 12.78
CA PRO A 26 -3.32 7.05 14.07
C PRO A 26 -4.27 5.84 14.06
N VAL A 27 -4.97 5.59 12.95
CA VAL A 27 -5.87 4.44 12.78
C VAL A 27 -5.08 3.14 12.80
N LEU A 28 -3.98 3.07 12.05
CA LEU A 28 -3.14 1.87 12.00
C LEU A 28 -2.43 1.61 13.33
N LYS A 29 -2.06 2.66 14.06
CA LYS A 29 -1.50 2.53 15.41
C LYS A 29 -2.49 1.88 16.38
N GLU A 30 -3.75 2.32 16.35
CA GLU A 30 -4.79 1.73 17.20
C GLU A 30 -5.10 0.29 16.78
N LEU A 31 -5.17 0.03 15.48
CA LEU A 31 -5.37 -1.30 14.93
C LEU A 31 -4.31 -2.29 15.44
N LEU A 32 -3.02 -1.92 15.33
CA LEU A 32 -1.89 -2.72 15.79
C LEU A 32 -1.89 -2.94 17.31
N ALA A 33 -2.43 -1.98 18.07
CA ALA A 33 -2.49 -2.07 19.53
C ALA A 33 -3.64 -2.97 20.04
N THR A 34 -4.72 -3.09 19.28
CA THR A 34 -6.00 -3.63 19.79
C THR A 34 -6.50 -4.89 19.09
N HIS A 35 -6.12 -5.13 17.83
CA HIS A 35 -6.68 -6.24 17.08
C HIS A 35 -6.00 -7.58 17.41
N PRO A 36 -6.75 -8.61 17.83
CA PRO A 36 -6.20 -9.88 18.31
C PRO A 36 -5.35 -10.59 17.25
N GLY A 37 -5.80 -10.56 15.98
CA GLY A 37 -5.06 -11.09 14.83
C GLY A 37 -3.71 -10.41 14.53
N LEU A 38 -3.31 -9.37 15.27
CA LEU A 38 -2.02 -8.68 15.11
C LEU A 38 -1.17 -8.68 16.40
N GLU A 39 -1.63 -9.30 17.48
CA GLU A 39 -0.91 -9.33 18.78
C GLU A 39 0.52 -9.85 18.65
N PHE A 40 0.76 -10.80 17.75
CA PHE A 40 2.08 -11.37 17.51
C PHE A 40 3.11 -10.35 16.97
N LEU A 41 2.65 -9.21 16.44
CA LEU A 41 3.54 -8.13 15.97
C LEU A 41 3.98 -7.20 17.09
N GLN A 42 3.39 -7.25 18.29
CA GLN A 42 3.71 -6.31 19.38
C GLN A 42 5.20 -6.29 19.76
N GLY A 43 5.90 -7.41 19.58
CA GLY A 43 7.34 -7.54 19.85
C GLY A 43 8.27 -7.07 18.72
N THR A 44 7.76 -6.65 17.56
CA THR A 44 8.55 -6.34 16.36
C THR A 44 8.20 -4.97 15.76
N PRO A 45 8.70 -3.86 16.33
CA PRO A 45 8.35 -2.50 15.90
C PRO A 45 8.59 -2.21 14.42
N GLU A 46 9.69 -2.73 13.86
CA GLU A 46 10.03 -2.58 12.44
C GLU A 46 8.96 -3.21 11.54
N PHE A 47 8.46 -4.40 11.89
CA PHE A 47 7.39 -5.06 11.14
C PHE A 47 6.04 -4.38 11.32
N GLN A 48 5.77 -3.80 12.50
CA GLN A 48 4.56 -3.00 12.72
C GLN A 48 4.54 -1.77 11.78
N GLU A 49 5.67 -1.06 11.68
CA GLU A 49 5.79 0.10 10.80
C GLU A 49 5.61 -0.31 9.33
N ARG A 50 6.29 -1.36 8.88
CA ARG A 50 6.17 -1.86 7.50
C ARG A 50 4.79 -2.38 7.16
N TYR A 51 4.13 -3.05 8.10
CA TYR A 51 2.74 -3.47 7.94
C TYR A 51 1.83 -2.25 7.77
N ALA A 52 1.91 -1.28 8.69
CA ALA A 52 1.08 -0.08 8.65
C ALA A 52 1.27 0.72 7.35
N GLU A 53 2.51 0.93 6.91
CA GLU A 53 2.83 1.55 5.63
C GLU A 53 2.21 0.78 4.46
N THR A 54 2.37 -0.54 4.42
CA THR A 54 1.83 -1.38 3.34
C THR A 54 0.31 -1.30 3.28
N VAL A 55 -0.38 -1.32 4.42
CA VAL A 55 -1.84 -1.15 4.46
C VAL A 55 -2.24 0.21 3.87
N ILE A 56 -1.55 1.29 4.25
CA ILE A 56 -1.81 2.64 3.74
C ILE A 56 -1.57 2.71 2.22
N TYR A 57 -0.47 2.14 1.72
CA TYR A 57 -0.18 2.10 0.29
C TYR A 57 -1.27 1.33 -0.48
N ARG A 58 -1.74 0.20 0.05
CA ARG A 58 -2.85 -0.58 -0.55
C ARG A 58 -4.15 0.22 -0.58
N ILE A 59 -4.45 1.00 0.46
CA ILE A 59 -5.61 1.91 0.50
C ILE A 59 -5.52 2.95 -0.63
N PHE A 60 -4.37 3.63 -0.74
CA PHE A 60 -4.18 4.67 -1.75
C PHE A 60 -4.17 4.09 -3.17
N TYR A 61 -3.49 2.97 -3.39
CA TYR A 61 -3.51 2.24 -4.66
C TYR A 61 -4.94 1.92 -5.13
N SER A 62 -5.81 1.50 -4.21
CA SER A 62 -7.16 1.06 -4.57
C SER A 62 -8.16 2.22 -4.70
N ILE A 63 -8.03 3.27 -3.88
CA ILE A 63 -9.08 4.30 -3.70
C ILE A 63 -8.68 5.65 -4.30
N ASN A 64 -7.43 6.09 -4.18
CA ASN A 64 -6.99 7.38 -4.71
C ASN A 64 -6.68 7.26 -6.21
N ARG A 65 -7.74 7.08 -7.00
CA ARG A 65 -7.71 6.90 -8.46
C ARG A 65 -7.01 8.02 -9.21
N SER A 66 -7.01 9.23 -8.64
CA SER A 66 -6.30 10.37 -9.23
C SER A 66 -4.78 10.27 -9.11
N GLY A 67 -4.24 9.36 -8.29
CA GLY A 67 -2.81 9.11 -8.13
C GLY A 67 -2.01 10.30 -7.59
N ASN A 68 -2.69 11.26 -6.97
CA ASN A 68 -2.12 12.54 -6.55
C ASN A 68 -1.76 12.59 -5.05
N GLY A 69 -1.97 11.50 -4.30
CA GLY A 69 -1.73 11.43 -2.86
C GLY A 69 -2.80 12.15 -2.02
N HIS A 70 -3.89 12.62 -2.63
CA HIS A 70 -4.96 13.36 -1.99
C HIS A 70 -6.29 12.62 -2.13
N LEU A 71 -6.58 11.73 -1.17
CA LEU A 71 -7.79 10.93 -1.17
C LEU A 71 -8.99 11.80 -0.77
N THR A 72 -9.88 12.06 -1.72
CA THR A 72 -11.04 12.93 -1.53
C THR A 72 -12.23 12.19 -0.89
N LEU A 73 -13.17 12.92 -0.28
CA LEU A 73 -14.41 12.33 0.24
C LEU A 73 -15.20 11.57 -0.85
N ARG A 74 -15.15 12.05 -2.09
CA ARG A 74 -15.80 11.39 -3.23
C ARG A 74 -15.16 10.04 -3.55
N GLU A 75 -13.83 9.97 -3.55
CA GLU A 75 -13.10 8.71 -3.72
C GLU A 75 -13.38 7.76 -2.56
N LEU A 76 -13.33 8.24 -1.30
CA LEU A 76 -13.65 7.44 -0.12
C LEU A 76 -15.04 6.81 -0.19
N LYS A 77 -16.05 7.60 -0.59
CA LYS A 77 -17.45 7.15 -0.73
C LYS A 77 -17.66 6.13 -1.83
N ARG A 78 -16.84 6.16 -2.89
CA ARG A 78 -16.91 5.20 -4.00
C ARG A 78 -16.08 3.95 -3.76
N GLY A 79 -15.04 4.07 -2.93
CA GLY A 79 -14.20 2.97 -2.50
C GLY A 79 -14.94 2.05 -1.52
N ASN A 80 -14.19 1.10 -0.99
CA ASN A 80 -14.72 0.05 -0.11
C ASN A 80 -14.01 0.02 1.26
N LEU A 81 -13.30 1.09 1.64
CA LEU A 81 -12.58 1.17 2.91
C LEU A 81 -13.52 1.06 4.11
N ILE A 82 -14.68 1.72 4.07
CA ILE A 82 -15.62 1.68 5.19
C ILE A 82 -16.13 0.26 5.44
N ALA A 83 -16.46 -0.47 4.37
CA ALA A 83 -16.85 -1.88 4.47
C ALA A 83 -15.70 -2.76 4.98
N ALA A 84 -14.46 -2.47 4.58
CA ALA A 84 -13.29 -3.21 5.07
C ALA A 84 -13.01 -2.94 6.56
N LEU A 85 -13.19 -1.70 7.04
CA LEU A 85 -13.10 -1.34 8.46
C LEU A 85 -14.19 -2.02 9.29
N GLN A 86 -15.42 -2.08 8.78
CA GLN A 86 -16.51 -2.80 9.46
C GLN A 86 -16.23 -4.29 9.57
N GLN A 87 -15.70 -4.90 8.50
CA GLN A 87 -15.28 -6.31 8.55
C GLN A 87 -14.13 -6.52 9.55
N LEU A 88 -13.21 -5.57 9.64
CA LEU A 88 -12.08 -5.60 10.57
C LEU A 88 -12.52 -5.57 12.05
N ASP A 89 -13.63 -4.88 12.36
CA ASP A 89 -14.19 -4.85 13.71
C ASP A 89 -14.84 -6.20 14.11
N GLU A 90 -15.28 -7.00 13.14
CA GLU A 90 -16.03 -8.26 13.39
C GLU A 90 -15.16 -9.52 13.28
N GLU A 91 -14.04 -9.47 12.53
CA GLU A 91 -13.23 -10.63 12.20
C GLU A 91 -11.92 -10.67 12.99
N GLU A 92 -11.79 -11.64 13.89
CA GLU A 92 -10.58 -11.82 14.71
C GLU A 92 -9.36 -12.28 13.88
N ASP A 93 -9.60 -13.03 12.79
CA ASP A 93 -8.54 -13.47 11.86
C ASP A 93 -8.25 -12.39 10.82
N ILE A 94 -7.20 -11.60 11.06
CA ILE A 94 -6.79 -10.51 10.19
C ILE A 94 -6.60 -10.93 8.72
N ASN A 95 -6.24 -12.20 8.46
CA ASN A 95 -5.98 -12.69 7.11
C ASN A 95 -7.25 -12.91 6.29
N LYS A 96 -8.42 -13.02 6.93
CA LYS A 96 -9.71 -13.04 6.22
C LYS A 96 -10.16 -11.64 5.79
N VAL A 97 -9.59 -10.59 6.36
CA VAL A 97 -9.80 -9.21 5.92
C VAL A 97 -8.85 -8.89 4.76
N LEU A 98 -9.09 -9.54 3.61
CA LEU A 98 -8.21 -9.49 2.44
C LEU A 98 -8.00 -8.08 1.89
N ARG A 99 -9.01 -7.22 2.02
CA ARG A 99 -8.94 -5.82 1.59
C ARG A 99 -8.10 -5.03 2.59
N TYR A 100 -6.95 -4.56 2.12
CA TYR A 100 -6.00 -3.70 2.86
C TYR A 100 -5.28 -4.38 4.02
N PHE A 101 -5.98 -5.09 4.90
CA PHE A 101 -5.51 -5.42 6.24
C PHE A 101 -4.85 -6.81 6.38
N SER A 102 -5.08 -7.75 5.46
CA SER A 102 -4.45 -9.08 5.53
C SER A 102 -2.93 -9.01 5.75
N TYR A 103 -2.48 -9.65 6.83
CA TYR A 103 -1.07 -9.74 7.19
C TYR A 103 -0.31 -10.65 6.22
N GLU A 104 -0.91 -11.76 5.79
CA GLU A 104 -0.32 -12.65 4.77
C GLU A 104 -0.02 -11.90 3.47
N HIS A 105 -0.93 -11.04 3.01
CA HIS A 105 -0.68 -10.21 1.83
C HIS A 105 0.50 -9.26 2.05
N PHE A 106 0.56 -8.58 3.21
CA PHE A 106 1.71 -7.76 3.56
C PHE A 106 3.01 -8.58 3.56
N TYR A 107 3.00 -9.74 4.21
CA TYR A 107 4.19 -10.57 4.37
C TYR A 107 4.73 -11.04 3.02
N VAL A 108 3.87 -11.47 2.11
CA VAL A 108 4.27 -11.83 0.74
C VAL A 108 4.91 -10.65 0.00
N ILE A 109 4.28 -9.47 0.05
CA ILE A 109 4.82 -8.26 -0.59
C ILE A 109 6.19 -7.91 -0.01
N TYR A 110 6.31 -7.90 1.32
CA TYR A 110 7.56 -7.57 2.01
C TYR A 110 8.66 -8.58 1.70
N CYS A 111 8.37 -9.89 1.72
CA CYS A 111 9.33 -10.92 1.34
C CYS A 111 9.80 -10.75 -0.11
N LYS A 112 8.90 -10.43 -1.06
CA LYS A 112 9.28 -10.20 -2.45
C LYS A 112 10.16 -8.96 -2.64
N PHE A 113 9.93 -7.92 -1.86
CA PHE A 113 10.85 -6.78 -1.83
C PHE A 113 12.22 -7.20 -1.29
N TRP A 114 12.23 -7.86 -0.13
CA TRP A 114 13.45 -8.27 0.56
C TRP A 114 14.30 -9.26 -0.26
N GLU A 115 13.67 -10.15 -1.03
CA GLU A 115 14.36 -11.05 -1.97
C GLU A 115 15.15 -10.30 -3.06
N LEU A 116 14.71 -9.09 -3.43
CA LEU A 116 15.35 -8.28 -4.48
C LEU A 116 16.40 -7.30 -3.93
N ASP A 117 16.16 -6.73 -2.75
CA ASP A 117 17.02 -5.80 -2.02
C ASP A 117 18.16 -6.53 -1.30
N ALA A 118 19.19 -6.91 -2.07
CA ALA A 118 20.29 -7.75 -1.61
C ALA A 118 21.29 -7.02 -0.69
N ASP A 119 21.42 -5.70 -0.83
CA ASP A 119 22.28 -4.86 0.00
C ASP A 119 21.54 -4.23 1.19
N HIS A 120 20.23 -4.46 1.29
CA HIS A 120 19.39 -4.04 2.42
C HIS A 120 19.40 -2.52 2.63
N ASP A 121 19.54 -1.77 1.54
CA ASP A 121 19.48 -0.30 1.54
C ASP A 121 18.03 0.22 1.43
N PHE A 122 17.07 -0.70 1.34
CA PHE A 122 15.64 -0.43 1.19
C PHE A 122 15.29 0.24 -0.16
N LEU A 123 16.11 0.00 -1.18
CA LEU A 123 15.94 0.48 -2.54
C LEU A 123 16.14 -0.65 -3.56
N ILE A 124 15.45 -0.53 -4.70
CA ILE A 124 15.55 -1.50 -5.81
C ILE A 124 15.99 -0.74 -7.05
N ASP A 125 17.09 -1.15 -7.69
CA ASP A 125 17.45 -0.70 -9.05
C ASP A 125 16.93 -1.65 -10.15
N LYS A 126 17.27 -1.33 -11.41
CA LYS A 126 16.88 -2.13 -12.57
C LYS A 126 17.44 -3.55 -12.49
N GLU A 127 18.67 -3.70 -12.02
CA GLU A 127 19.41 -4.95 -11.88
C GLU A 127 18.83 -5.84 -10.78
N ASN A 128 18.24 -5.23 -9.74
CA ASN A 128 17.40 -5.91 -8.77
C ASN A 128 16.08 -6.34 -9.44
N LEU A 129 15.28 -5.40 -9.96
CA LEU A 129 13.91 -5.68 -10.43
C LEU A 129 13.84 -6.69 -11.58
N ILE A 130 14.85 -6.75 -12.45
CA ILE A 130 14.88 -7.73 -13.56
C ILE A 130 14.90 -9.18 -13.08
N LYS A 131 15.24 -9.44 -11.82
CA LYS A 131 15.23 -10.77 -11.20
C LYS A 131 13.84 -11.16 -10.68
N TYR A 132 12.90 -10.22 -10.59
CA TYR A 132 11.54 -10.46 -10.13
C TYR A 132 10.88 -11.62 -10.90
N GLY A 133 10.18 -12.49 -10.17
CA GLY A 133 9.45 -13.61 -10.76
C GLY A 133 10.32 -14.58 -11.57
N ASN A 134 11.59 -14.76 -11.19
CA ASN A 134 12.57 -15.54 -11.95
C ASN A 134 12.74 -15.02 -13.39
N HIS A 135 13.00 -13.71 -13.51
CA HIS A 135 13.14 -13.01 -14.78
C HIS A 135 11.87 -13.03 -15.66
N SER A 136 10.69 -12.95 -15.03
CA SER A 136 9.41 -12.94 -15.76
C SER A 136 9.19 -11.63 -16.53
N LEU A 137 9.79 -10.52 -16.08
CA LEU A 137 9.69 -9.22 -16.71
C LEU A 137 10.69 -9.07 -17.86
N THR A 138 10.22 -8.54 -18.99
CA THR A 138 11.13 -8.17 -20.09
C THR A 138 11.92 -6.91 -19.74
N TYR A 139 13.13 -6.77 -20.29
CA TYR A 139 13.96 -5.57 -20.10
C TYR A 139 13.22 -4.27 -20.49
N ARG A 140 12.38 -4.31 -21.53
CA ARG A 140 11.58 -3.15 -21.96
C ARG A 140 10.57 -2.72 -20.90
N ILE A 141 9.98 -3.68 -20.19
CA ILE A 141 9.03 -3.40 -19.10
C ILE A 141 9.78 -2.77 -17.91
N VAL A 142 10.91 -3.36 -17.51
CA VAL A 142 11.76 -2.81 -16.45
C VAL A 142 12.19 -1.38 -16.78
N ASP A 143 12.67 -1.13 -18.00
CA ASP A 143 13.03 0.21 -18.45
C ASP A 143 11.87 1.20 -18.37
N ARG A 144 10.66 0.78 -18.74
CA ARG A 144 9.46 1.64 -18.70
C ARG A 144 9.08 2.02 -17.28
N ILE A 145 9.22 1.09 -16.33
CA ILE A 145 8.98 1.30 -14.90
C ILE A 145 10.00 2.31 -14.36
N PHE A 146 11.29 2.11 -14.61
CA PHE A 146 12.35 3.01 -14.13
C PHE A 146 12.46 4.34 -14.88
N ALA A 147 11.87 4.43 -16.08
CA ALA A 147 11.59 5.71 -16.73
C ALA A 147 10.42 6.47 -16.06
N GLN A 148 9.81 5.88 -15.04
CA GLN A 148 8.70 6.44 -14.27
C GLN A 148 7.54 6.88 -15.17
N ILE A 149 7.25 6.05 -16.18
CA ILE A 149 6.14 6.26 -17.12
C ILE A 149 4.80 5.91 -16.45
N PRO A 150 4.64 4.76 -15.78
CA PRO A 150 3.38 4.43 -15.08
C PRO A 150 3.06 5.40 -13.95
N ARG A 151 4.07 5.72 -13.15
CA ARG A 151 3.96 6.54 -11.94
C ARG A 151 5.31 7.15 -11.62
N LYS A 152 5.31 8.37 -11.08
CA LYS A 152 6.51 8.97 -10.49
C LYS A 152 6.89 8.22 -9.21
N PHE A 153 8.16 7.94 -9.04
CA PHE A 153 8.65 7.32 -7.81
C PHE A 153 8.55 8.31 -6.66
N THR A 154 8.22 7.81 -5.48
CA THR A 154 8.29 8.57 -4.23
C THR A 154 9.69 8.49 -3.61
N SER A 155 10.50 7.52 -4.05
CA SER A 155 11.94 7.50 -3.77
C SER A 155 12.63 8.80 -4.18
N MET A 156 13.43 9.34 -3.27
CA MET A 156 14.26 10.53 -3.48
C MET A 156 15.62 10.19 -4.11
N THR A 157 15.91 8.91 -4.31
CA THR A 157 17.18 8.43 -4.88
C THR A 157 17.01 8.17 -6.38
N GLU A 158 17.81 8.85 -7.21
CA GLU A 158 17.72 8.73 -8.66
C GLU A 158 17.96 7.29 -9.12
N GLY A 159 17.13 6.81 -10.05
CA GLY A 159 17.24 5.47 -10.61
C GLY A 159 16.89 4.33 -9.65
N LYS A 160 16.39 4.65 -8.45
CA LYS A 160 16.07 3.67 -7.40
C LYS A 160 14.58 3.75 -7.03
N MET A 161 13.93 2.60 -6.99
CA MET A 161 12.55 2.40 -6.54
C MET A 161 12.52 2.18 -5.03
N GLY A 162 11.67 2.90 -4.30
CA GLY A 162 11.46 2.67 -2.86
C GLY A 162 10.42 1.59 -2.60
N TYR A 163 10.22 1.22 -1.33
CA TYR A 163 9.23 0.20 -0.96
C TYR A 163 7.79 0.56 -1.35
N GLU A 164 7.36 1.81 -1.20
CA GLU A 164 6.04 2.26 -1.68
C GLU A 164 5.88 2.03 -3.18
N ASP A 165 6.88 2.44 -3.96
CA ASP A 165 6.88 2.29 -5.41
C ASP A 165 6.81 0.80 -5.82
N PHE A 166 7.52 -0.06 -5.09
CA PHE A 166 7.46 -1.51 -5.27
C PHE A 166 6.07 -2.08 -4.94
N VAL A 167 5.41 -1.60 -3.87
CA VAL A 167 4.06 -2.03 -3.52
C VAL A 167 3.07 -1.73 -4.65
N TYR A 168 3.17 -0.56 -5.29
CA TYR A 168 2.36 -0.24 -6.48
C TYR A 168 2.67 -1.16 -7.67
N PHE A 169 3.95 -1.43 -7.90
CA PHE A 169 4.38 -2.36 -8.95
C PHE A 169 3.81 -3.77 -8.72
N ILE A 170 4.00 -4.37 -7.54
CA ILE A 170 3.61 -5.76 -7.29
C ILE A 170 2.09 -5.92 -7.30
N LEU A 171 1.33 -4.96 -6.74
CA LEU A 171 -0.13 -4.99 -6.81
C LEU A 171 -0.64 -4.92 -8.25
N SER A 172 0.06 -4.18 -9.12
CA SER A 172 -0.25 -4.09 -10.55
C SER A 172 0.17 -5.35 -11.30
N GLU A 173 1.27 -5.97 -10.92
CA GLU A 173 1.78 -7.18 -11.56
C GLU A 173 0.94 -8.42 -11.24
N GLU A 174 0.50 -8.57 -9.98
CA GLU A 174 -0.25 -9.76 -9.51
C GLU A 174 -1.72 -9.77 -9.98
N ASP A 175 -2.38 -8.61 -10.08
CA ASP A 175 -3.74 -8.49 -10.64
C ASP A 175 -3.82 -7.46 -11.76
N LYS A 176 -3.50 -7.93 -12.98
CA LYS A 176 -3.57 -7.16 -14.23
C LYS A 176 -4.99 -6.85 -14.72
N SER A 177 -6.02 -7.38 -14.06
CA SER A 177 -7.42 -7.13 -14.41
C SER A 177 -8.01 -5.93 -13.67
N SER A 178 -7.37 -5.52 -12.57
CA SER A 178 -7.82 -4.40 -11.75
C SER A 178 -7.65 -3.07 -12.48
N GLU A 179 -8.60 -2.14 -12.30
CA GLU A 179 -8.52 -0.80 -12.89
C GLU A 179 -7.21 -0.03 -12.59
N PRO A 180 -6.60 -0.07 -11.39
CA PRO A 180 -5.34 0.65 -11.15
C PRO A 180 -4.16 -0.02 -11.87
N SER A 181 -4.19 -1.35 -12.02
CA SER A 181 -3.18 -2.06 -12.78
C SER A 181 -3.25 -1.75 -14.28
N LEU A 182 -4.46 -1.64 -14.83
CA LEU A 182 -4.68 -1.23 -16.22
C LEU A 182 -4.14 0.17 -16.53
N GLU A 183 -4.10 1.07 -15.54
CA GLU A 183 -3.48 2.40 -15.68
C GLU A 183 -1.95 2.35 -15.54
N TYR A 184 -1.44 1.37 -14.80
CA TYR A 184 0.00 1.17 -14.61
C TYR A 184 0.69 0.57 -15.87
N TRP A 185 -0.01 -0.31 -16.59
CA TRP A 185 0.50 -1.04 -17.77
C TRP A 185 0.14 -0.38 -19.11
#